data_AF-A0A645H3D4-F1
#
_entry.id   AF-A0A645H3D4-F1
#
_cell.length_a   1.000
_cell.length_b   1.000
_cell.length_c   1.000
_cell.angle_alpha   90.00
_cell.angle_beta   90.00
_cell.angle_gamma   90.00
#
_symmetry.space_group_name_H-M   'P 1'
#
loop_
_entity.id
_entity.type
_entity.pdbx_description
1 polymer ?
#
loop_
_entity_poly.entity_id
_entity_poly.type
_entity_poly.pdbx_seq_one_letter_code
_entity_poly.pdbx_strand_id
1 'polypeptide(L)' 'MAFRDAHKVIGEIVLYCEKENRAIEELTLDQLKGFSELFIEDVYDFIDYENTLKRGTKMEIIK' A
#
# COMPACT_ATOMS: atom_id res chain seq x y z
N MET A 1 7.88 13.48 -0.47
CA MET A 1 8.97 12.65 0.09
C MET A 1 9.95 12.30 -1.02
N ALA A 2 11.25 12.15 -0.75
CA ALA A 2 12.19 11.62 -1.75
C ALA A 2 11.94 10.12 -1.99
N PHE A 3 12.25 9.63 -3.19
CA PHE A 3 11.95 8.26 -3.60
C PHE A 3 12.55 7.20 -2.67
N ARG A 4 13.80 7.39 -2.24
CA ARG A 4 14.52 6.44 -1.37
C ARG A 4 13.92 6.37 0.03
N ASP A 5 13.50 7.51 0.56
CA ASP A 5 12.84 7.57 1.86
C ASP A 5 11.46 6.89 1.79
N ALA A 6 10.72 7.11 0.69
CA ALA A 6 9.44 6.45 0.48
C ALA A 6 9.60 4.93 0.39
N HIS A 7 10.60 4.44 -0.35
CA HIS A 7 10.90 3.01 -0.41
C HIS A 7 11.27 2.42 0.95
N LYS A 8 11.97 3.16 1.79
CA LYS A 8 12.30 2.72 3.15
C LYS A 8 11.04 2.58 4.01
N VAL A 9 10.17 3.58 4.01
CA VAL A 9 8.90 3.57 4.75
C VAL A 9 8.02 2.40 4.32
N ILE A 10 7.90 2.16 3.01
CA ILE A 10 7.14 1.01 2.49
C ILE A 10 7.76 -0.32 2.93
N GLY A 11 9.09 -0.44 2.94
CA GLY A 11 9.77 -1.63 3.44
C GLY A 11 9.46 -1.93 4.91
N GLU A 12 9.36 -0.89 5.75
CA GLU A 12 8.97 -1.04 7.16
C GLU A 12 7.51 -1.49 7.32
N ILE A 13 6.60 -0.99 6.46
CA ILE A 13 5.20 -1.41 6.43
C ILE A 13 5.08 -2.88 6.02
N VAL A 14 5.79 -3.31 4.96
CA VAL A 14 5.75 -4.71 4.51
C VAL A 14 6.26 -5.65 5.62
N LEU A 15 7.34 -5.27 6.30
CA LEU A 15 7.86 -6.04 7.43
C LEU A 15 6.87 -6.11 8.61
N TYR A 16 6.12 -5.04 8.87
CA TYR A 16 5.07 -5.02 9.89
C TYR A 16 3.92 -5.97 9.53
N CYS A 17 3.41 -5.88 8.30
CA CYS A 17 2.37 -6.77 7.77
C CYS A 17 2.77 -8.25 7.81
N GLU A 18 4.02 -8.56 7.43
CA GLU A 18 4.56 -9.92 7.48
C GLU A 18 4.58 -10.48 8.90
N LYS A 19 5.00 -9.67 9.88
CA LYS A 19 5.04 -10.08 11.30
C LYS A 19 3.65 -10.31 11.90
N GLU A 20 2.67 -9.51 11.50
CA GLU A 20 1.29 -9.65 11.97
C GLU A 20 0.48 -10.68 11.16
N ASN A 21 1.04 -11.18 10.05
CA ASN A 21 0.36 -12.05 9.09
C ASN A 21 -0.94 -11.43 8.55
N ARG A 22 -0.85 -10.16 8.15
CA ARG A 22 -1.98 -9.34 7.65
C ARG A 22 -1.64 -8.73 6.31
N ALA A 23 -2.66 -8.50 5.48
CA ALA A 23 -2.49 -7.77 4.22
C ALA A 23 -2.39 -6.25 4.48
N ILE A 24 -1.71 -5.53 3.59
CA ILE A 24 -1.56 -4.07 3.69
C ILE A 24 -2.92 -3.35 3.61
N GLU A 25 -3.88 -3.93 2.90
CA GLU A 25 -5.25 -3.43 2.74
C GLU A 25 -6.04 -3.48 4.07
N GLU A 26 -5.61 -4.31 5.03
CA GLU A 26 -6.25 -4.40 6.36
C GLU A 26 -5.76 -3.34 7.36
N LEU A 27 -4.74 -2.55 6.98
CA LEU A 27 -4.23 -1.48 7.81
C LEU A 27 -5.17 -0.28 7.77
N THR A 28 -5.44 0.27 8.94
CA THR A 28 -6.19 1.53 9.07
C THR A 28 -5.32 2.72 8.66
N LEU A 29 -5.96 3.82 8.25
CA LEU A 29 -5.26 5.04 7.86
C LEU A 29 -4.40 5.58 9.02
N ASP A 30 -4.86 5.44 10.26
CA ASP A 30 -4.10 5.83 11.45
C ASP A 30 -2.84 4.98 11.62
N GLN A 31 -2.91 3.67 11.37
CA GLN A 31 -1.72 2.82 11.38
C GLN A 31 -0.73 3.23 10.28
N LEU A 32 -1.22 3.51 9.08
CA LEU A 32 -0.39 3.99 7.96
C LEU A 32 0.27 5.34 8.28
N LYS A 33 -0.48 6.28 8.85
CA LYS A 33 0.04 7.57 9.31
C LYS A 33 1.11 7.43 10.38
N GLY A 34 1.04 6.40 11.22
CA GLY A 34 2.10 6.04 12.16
C GLY A 34 3.47 5.80 11.49
N PHE A 35 3.51 5.39 10.21
CA PHE A 35 4.74 5.27 9.43
C PHE A 35 5.10 6.57 8.71
N SER A 36 4.09 7.31 8.23
CA SER A 36 4.28 8.61 7.57
C SER A 36 2.98 9.41 7.51
N GLU A 37 2.98 10.63 8.02
CA GLU A 37 1.84 11.57 7.96
C GLU A 37 1.39 11.94 6.54
N LEU A 38 2.18 11.59 5.51
CA LEU A 38 1.82 11.80 4.10
C LEU A 38 0.76 10.81 3.58
N PHE A 39 0.42 9.76 4.33
CA PHE A 39 -0.67 8.87 3.96
C PHE A 39 -2.02 9.54 4.16
N ILE A 40 -2.85 9.49 3.12
CA ILE A 40 -4.21 10.02 3.10
C ILE A 40 -5.17 8.95 2.54
N GLU A 41 -6.48 9.20 2.56
CA GLU A 41 -7.51 8.21 2.21
C GLU A 41 -7.38 7.63 0.80
N ASP A 42 -6.75 8.36 -0.14
CA ASP A 42 -6.52 7.90 -1.51
C ASP A 42 -5.66 6.64 -1.60
N VAL A 43 -4.89 6.31 -0.55
CA VAL A 43 -4.02 5.13 -0.51
C VAL A 43 -4.78 3.83 -0.80
N TYR A 44 -6.03 3.73 -0.35
CA TYR A 44 -6.86 2.54 -0.53
C TYR A 44 -7.17 2.27 -2.01
N ASP A 45 -7.27 3.32 -2.84
CA ASP A 45 -7.47 3.18 -4.29
C ASP A 45 -6.24 2.65 -5.02
N PHE A 46 -5.06 2.70 -4.39
CA PHE A 46 -3.78 2.27 -4.96
C PHE A 46 -3.29 0.93 -4.41
N ILE A 47 -3.69 0.55 -3.19
CA ILE A 47 -3.30 -0.74 -2.60
C ILE A 47 -4.30 -1.85 -2.89
N ASP A 48 -5.54 -1.52 -3.25
CA ASP A 48 -6.54 -2.50 -3.66
C ASP A 48 -6.07 -3.29 -4.90
N TYR A 49 -6.14 -4.62 -4.79
CA TYR A 49 -5.66 -5.53 -5.82
C TYR A 49 -6.40 -5.37 -7.15
N GLU A 50 -7.73 -5.25 -7.13
CA GLU A 50 -8.51 -5.09 -8.37
C GLU A 50 -8.21 -3.77 -9.07
N ASN A 51 -8.12 -2.68 -8.31
CA ASN A 51 -7.79 -1.36 -8.82
C ASN A 51 -6.38 -1.33 -9.40
N THR A 52 -5.43 -2.01 -8.75
CA THR A 52 -4.06 -2.17 -9.25
C THR A 52 -4.04 -2.87 -10.61
N LEU A 53 -4.80 -3.97 -10.77
CA LEU A 53 -4.91 -4.67 -12.05
C LEU A 53 -5.60 -3.81 -13.12
N LYS A 54 -6.66 -3.08 -12.76
CA LYS A 54 -7.41 -2.20 -13.67
C LYS A 54 -6.60 -1.01 -14.19
N ARG A 55 -5.58 -0.57 -13.45
CA ARG A 55 -4.66 0.52 -13.84
C ARG A 55 -3.54 0.04 -14.77
N GLY A 56 -3.27 -1.26 -14.79
CA GLY A 56 -2.23 -1.87 -15.61
C GLY A 56 -2.60 -1.94 -17.09
N THR A 57 -1.61 -2.24 -17.94
CA THR A 57 -1.84 -2.45 -19.38
C THR A 57 -2.38 -3.85 -19.70
N LYS A 58 -2.39 -4.76 -18.73
CA LYS A 58 -2.77 -6.18 -18.90
C LYS A 58 -4.17 -6.48 -18.37
N MET A 59 -5.16 -5.75 -18.88
CA MET A 59 -6.58 -5.91 -18.49
C MET A 59 -7.15 -7.29 -18.83
N GLU A 60 -6.50 -8.04 -19.73
CA GLU A 60 -6.93 -9.36 -20.17
C GLU A 60 -6.83 -10.43 -19.07
N ILE A 61 -6.08 -10.17 -18.00
CA ILE A 61 -5.90 -11.08 -16.85
C ILE A 61 -7.15 -11.10 -15.94
N ILE A 62 -8.06 -10.13 -16.08
CA ILE A 62 -9.26 -9.95 -15.24
C ILE A 62 -10.49 -10.70 -15.83
N LYS A 63 -10.36 -11.34 -17.00
CA LYS A 63 -11.43 -12.14 -17.65
C LYS A 63 -11.41 -13.59 -17.20
#